data_AF-E5WW72-F1
#
_entry.id   AF-E5WW72-F1
#
_cell.length_a   1.000
_cell.length_b   1.000
_cell.length_c   1.000
_cell.angle_alpha   90.00
_cell.angle_beta   90.00
_cell.angle_gamma   90.00
#
_symmetry.space_group_name_H-M   'P 1'
#
loop_
_entity.id
_entity.type
_entity.pdbx_description
1 polymer ?
#
loop_
_entity_poly.entity_id
_entity_poly.type
_entity_poly.pdbx_seq_one_letter_code
_entity_poly.pdbx_strand_id
1 'polypeptide(L)'
;MKTLIGFEEIEDKIITLRGQKVLLDRDVAALYGVETRDINKSVRNNPDKFPKGYVIELNDSELKGLRWKNSTTNLSKSRVLPKAFTEKGLYMIATILKSARATEATISIIETFAKLRELSRTLNNLPDASEEQQKSLLEKSGDLFTDLLDNNLQATDSETTIELNLAVLKVKHTVKRKADKE
;
A
#
# COMPACT_ATOMS: atom_id res chain seq x y z
N MET A 1 16.62 7.31 15.63
CA MET A 1 15.20 6.90 15.57
C MET A 1 14.96 6.24 14.23
N LYS A 2 14.47 4.99 14.25
CA LYS A 2 14.18 4.20 13.04
C LYS A 2 12.75 4.55 12.63
N THR A 3 12.58 5.35 11.58
CA THR A 3 11.26 5.68 11.06
C THR A 3 10.78 4.45 10.27
N LEU A 4 10.16 3.50 10.96
CA LEU A 4 9.48 2.39 10.29
C LEU A 4 8.39 2.98 9.39
N ILE A 5 8.35 2.53 8.14
CA ILE A 5 7.30 2.91 7.21
C ILE A 5 6.00 2.23 7.64
N GLY A 6 4.99 3.06 7.88
CA GLY A 6 3.70 2.66 8.39
C GLY A 6 2.87 1.86 7.38
N PHE A 7 1.98 0.98 7.87
CA PHE A 7 1.00 0.31 7.02
C PHE A 7 0.09 1.34 6.34
N GLU A 8 -0.45 2.28 7.12
CA GLU A 8 -1.29 3.39 6.64
C GLU A 8 -0.59 4.19 5.52
N GLU A 9 0.71 4.47 5.70
CA GLU A 9 1.49 5.21 4.71
C GLU A 9 1.56 4.48 3.36
N ILE A 10 1.64 3.14 3.37
CA ILE A 10 1.67 2.34 2.14
C ILE A 10 0.25 2.18 1.60
N GLU A 11 -0.73 1.89 2.44
CA GLU A 11 -2.13 1.71 2.07
C GLU A 11 -2.68 2.94 1.34
N ASP A 12 -2.45 4.14 1.89
CA ASP A 12 -2.89 5.41 1.29
C ASP A 12 -2.30 5.66 -0.10
N LYS A 13 -1.16 5.02 -0.41
CA LYS A 13 -0.48 5.12 -1.70
C LYS A 13 -0.94 4.05 -2.68
N ILE A 14 -1.59 2.98 -2.21
CA ILE A 14 -2.08 1.90 -3.06
C ILE A 14 -3.32 2.37 -3.81
N ILE A 15 -3.23 2.34 -5.14
CA ILE A 15 -4.35 2.62 -6.04
C ILE A 15 -4.76 1.36 -6.79
N THR A 16 -6.00 1.37 -7.29
CA THR A 16 -6.49 0.31 -8.18
C THR A 16 -6.40 0.78 -9.62
N LEU A 17 -5.54 0.15 -10.42
CA LEU A 17 -5.34 0.45 -11.84
C LEU A 17 -5.54 -0.84 -12.65
N ARG A 18 -6.47 -0.81 -13.62
CA ARG A 18 -6.83 -1.99 -14.45
C ARG A 18 -7.13 -3.25 -13.62
N GLY A 19 -7.82 -3.07 -12.50
CA GLY A 19 -8.18 -4.16 -11.57
C GLY A 19 -7.03 -4.66 -10.68
N GLN A 20 -5.85 -4.04 -10.73
CA GLN A 20 -4.68 -4.42 -9.95
C GLN A 20 -4.34 -3.36 -8.91
N LYS A 21 -3.93 -3.81 -7.71
CA LYS A 21 -3.37 -2.93 -6.68
C LYS A 21 -1.94 -2.58 -7.07
N VAL A 22 -1.65 -1.29 -7.18
CA VAL A 22 -0.36 -0.77 -7.66
C VAL A 22 0.12 0.43 -6.85
N LEU A 23 1.43 0.65 -6.85
CA LEU A 23 2.06 1.87 -6.34
C LEU A 23 2.63 2.69 -7.50
N LEU A 24 2.44 4.01 -7.51
CA LEU A 24 3.06 4.87 -8.51
C LEU A 24 4.57 5.00 -8.25
N ASP A 25 5.34 5.20 -9.31
CA ASP A 25 6.80 5.36 -9.27
C ASP A 25 7.28 6.41 -8.26
N ARG A 26 6.56 7.54 -8.13
CA ARG A 26 6.82 8.56 -7.11
C ARG A 26 6.66 8.06 -5.68
N ASP A 27 5.66 7.21 -5.47
CA ASP A 27 5.29 6.70 -4.16
C ASP A 27 6.28 5.61 -3.75
N VAL A 28 6.65 4.72 -4.69
CA VAL A 28 7.77 3.78 -4.52
C VAL A 28 9.07 4.54 -4.20
N ALA A 29 9.37 5.61 -4.94
CA ALA A 29 10.56 6.41 -4.71
C ALA A 29 10.59 7.03 -3.30
N ALA A 30 9.46 7.59 -2.85
CA ALA A 30 9.32 8.16 -1.52
C ALA A 30 9.54 7.12 -0.41
N LEU A 31 8.94 5.93 -0.54
CA LEU A 31 9.11 4.84 0.41
C LEU A 31 10.59 4.40 0.48
N TYR A 32 11.23 4.21 -0.67
CA TYR A 32 12.62 3.75 -0.75
C TYR A 32 13.64 4.85 -0.42
N GLY A 33 13.22 6.12 -0.36
CA GLY A 33 14.09 7.27 -0.11
C GLY A 33 15.04 7.60 -1.26
N VAL A 34 14.56 7.43 -2.50
CA VAL A 34 15.32 7.69 -3.72
C VAL A 34 14.52 8.63 -4.64
N GLU A 35 15.13 9.11 -5.73
CA GLU A 35 14.39 9.89 -6.71
C GLU A 35 13.52 9.00 -7.61
N THR A 36 12.38 9.52 -8.08
CA THR A 36 11.52 8.83 -9.05
C THR A 36 12.26 8.46 -10.34
N ARG A 37 13.25 9.27 -10.73
CA ARG A 37 14.13 8.98 -11.86
C ARG A 37 14.95 7.71 -11.63
N ASP A 38 15.41 7.44 -10.41
CA ASP A 38 16.24 6.27 -10.10
C ASP A 38 15.43 4.97 -10.12
N ILE A 39 14.17 5.02 -9.64
CA ILE A 39 13.21 3.93 -9.81
C ILE A 39 13.03 3.61 -11.30
N ASN A 40 12.75 4.64 -12.10
CA ASN A 40 12.54 4.48 -13.54
C ASN A 40 13.79 4.02 -14.29
N LYS A 41 14.97 4.48 -13.88
CA LYS A 41 16.27 4.05 -14.40
C LYS A 41 16.56 2.58 -14.06
N SER A 42 16.20 2.13 -12.85
CA SER A 42 16.34 0.74 -12.42
C SER A 42 15.53 -0.21 -13.31
N VAL A 43 14.30 0.18 -13.66
CA VAL A 43 13.48 -0.58 -14.62
C VAL A 43 14.12 -0.63 -16.01
N ARG A 44 14.52 0.54 -16.53
CA ARG A 44 15.09 0.65 -17.88
C ARG A 44 16.39 -0.15 -18.02
N ASN A 45 17.21 -0.20 -16.98
CA ASN A 45 18.51 -0.86 -17.00
C ASN A 45 18.43 -2.37 -16.75
N ASN A 46 17.29 -2.91 -16.31
CA ASN A 46 17.13 -4.33 -15.98
C ASN A 46 15.85 -4.90 -16.64
N PRO A 47 15.69 -4.81 -17.98
CA PRO A 47 14.45 -5.19 -18.66
C PRO A 47 14.08 -6.67 -18.47
N ASP A 48 15.07 -7.54 -18.30
CA ASP A 48 14.93 -8.97 -18.00
C ASP A 48 14.20 -9.23 -16.68
N LYS A 49 14.35 -8.33 -15.70
CA LYS A 49 13.67 -8.41 -14.40
C LYS A 49 12.23 -7.89 -14.43
N PHE A 50 11.82 -7.17 -15.47
CA PHE A 50 10.47 -6.59 -15.55
C PHE A 50 9.69 -7.11 -16.77
N PRO A 51 9.23 -8.38 -16.74
CA PRO A 51 8.32 -8.90 -17.75
C PRO A 51 7.03 -8.07 -17.87
N LYS A 52 6.31 -8.27 -18.98
CA LYS A 52 5.01 -7.62 -19.22
C LYS A 52 4.08 -7.80 -18.01
N GLY A 53 3.54 -6.69 -17.52
CA GLY A 53 2.62 -6.66 -16.38
C GLY A 53 3.26 -6.41 -15.01
N TYR A 54 4.59 -6.31 -14.93
CA TYR A 54 5.27 -5.92 -13.68
C TYR A 54 5.22 -4.40 -13.45
N VAL A 55 5.34 -3.67 -14.56
CA VAL A 55 5.26 -2.21 -14.59
C VAL A 55 4.21 -1.84 -15.64
N ILE A 56 3.32 -0.93 -15.27
CA ILE A 56 2.24 -0.42 -16.10
C ILE A 56 2.55 1.05 -16.37
N GLU A 57 2.69 1.41 -17.63
CA GLU A 57 2.73 2.82 -18.02
C GLU A 57 1.29 3.33 -18.13
N LEU A 58 1.00 4.43 -17.43
CA LEU A 58 -0.31 5.04 -17.44
C LEU A 58 -0.55 5.76 -18.76
N ASN A 59 -1.78 5.73 -19.26
CA ASN A 59 -2.19 6.58 -20.37
C ASN A 59 -2.76 7.94 -19.87
N ASP A 60 -2.95 8.88 -20.78
CA ASP A 60 -3.48 10.22 -20.46
C ASP A 60 -4.83 10.20 -19.76
N SER A 61 -5.71 9.26 -20.12
CA SER A 61 -7.04 9.11 -19.52
C SER A 61 -6.95 8.58 -18.08
N GLU A 62 -6.11 7.57 -17.84
CA GLU A 62 -5.81 7.03 -16.51
C GLU A 62 -5.18 8.12 -15.62
N LEU A 63 -4.28 8.92 -16.19
CA LEU A 63 -3.67 10.05 -15.50
C LEU A 63 -4.70 11.11 -15.11
N LYS A 64 -5.59 11.47 -16.02
CA LYS A 64 -6.69 12.42 -15.76
C LYS A 64 -7.63 11.90 -14.67
N GLY A 65 -7.98 10.61 -14.72
CA GLY A 65 -8.81 9.97 -13.70
C GLY A 65 -8.18 9.99 -12.30
N LEU A 66 -6.87 9.76 -12.20
CA LEU A 66 -6.13 9.85 -10.94
C LEU A 66 -6.08 11.27 -10.37
N ARG A 67 -5.95 12.28 -11.23
CA ARG A 67 -5.98 13.69 -10.80
C ARG A 67 -7.31 14.06 -10.18
N TRP A 68 -8.40 13.64 -10.81
CA TRP A 68 -9.75 13.90 -10.33
C TRP A 68 -10.00 13.25 -8.97
N LYS A 69 -9.61 11.98 -8.80
CA LYS A 69 -9.90 11.22 -7.59
C LYS A 69 -8.98 11.57 -6.42
N ASN A 70 -7.70 11.81 -6.67
CA ASN A 70 -6.69 11.84 -5.61
C ASN A 70 -6.09 13.23 -5.38
N SER A 71 -6.76 14.30 -5.85
CA SER A 71 -6.38 15.73 -5.70
C SER A 71 -4.87 15.99 -5.73
N THR A 72 -4.14 15.27 -6.60
CA THR A 72 -2.67 15.26 -6.57
C THR A 72 -2.15 16.37 -7.45
N THR A 73 -2.09 17.55 -6.86
CA THR A 73 -1.65 18.83 -7.44
C THR A 73 -0.30 18.77 -8.16
N ASN A 74 0.59 17.84 -7.78
CA ASN A 74 1.94 17.74 -8.36
C ASN A 74 2.09 16.87 -9.60
N LEU A 75 1.05 16.15 -10.03
CA LEU A 75 1.15 15.33 -11.25
C LEU A 75 1.17 16.22 -12.52
N SER A 76 0.79 17.50 -12.40
CA SER A 76 0.58 18.48 -13.49
C SER A 76 1.83 18.90 -14.27
N LYS A 77 3.02 18.79 -13.68
CA LYS A 77 4.25 19.36 -14.26
C LYS A 77 5.18 18.34 -14.94
N SER A 78 4.89 17.04 -14.84
CA SER A 78 5.72 16.02 -15.49
C SER A 78 5.34 15.87 -16.96
N ARG A 79 6.32 16.01 -17.87
CA ARG A 79 6.16 15.69 -19.30
C ARG A 79 6.14 14.18 -19.58
N VAL A 80 6.49 13.36 -18.58
CA VAL A 80 6.59 11.91 -18.69
C VAL A 80 5.43 11.28 -17.94
N LEU A 81 4.77 10.32 -18.60
CA LEU A 81 3.70 9.52 -17.99
C LEU A 81 4.28 8.72 -16.82
N PRO A 82 3.63 8.75 -15.64
CA PRO A 82 4.10 8.00 -14.48
C PRO A 82 3.98 6.50 -14.75
N LYS A 83 4.85 5.73 -14.11
CA LYS A 83 4.74 4.27 -14.08
C LYS A 83 4.07 3.81 -12.80
N ALA A 84 3.29 2.74 -12.90
CA ALA A 84 2.71 2.02 -11.78
C ALA A 84 3.39 0.65 -11.64
N PHE A 85 3.76 0.31 -10.42
CA PHE A 85 4.37 -0.95 -10.05
C PHE A 85 3.32 -1.85 -9.44
N THR A 86 3.14 -3.03 -10.03
CA THR A 86 2.37 -4.10 -9.40
C THR A 86 3.18 -4.68 -8.25
N GLU A 87 2.54 -5.47 -7.39
CA GLU A 87 3.23 -6.20 -6.33
C GLU A 87 4.44 -6.99 -6.84
N LYS A 88 4.30 -7.66 -7.98
CA LYS A 88 5.41 -8.38 -8.63
C LYS A 88 6.52 -7.44 -9.10
N GLY A 89 6.17 -6.28 -9.63
CA GLY A 89 7.13 -5.22 -9.98
C GLY A 89 7.89 -4.70 -8.77
N LEU A 90 7.21 -4.52 -7.63
CA LEU A 90 7.83 -4.09 -6.37
C LEU A 90 8.83 -5.13 -5.86
N TYR A 91 8.50 -6.41 -5.96
CA TYR A 91 9.44 -7.49 -5.62
C TYR A 91 10.72 -7.42 -6.46
N MET A 92 10.60 -7.07 -7.75
CA MET A 92 11.78 -6.94 -8.61
C MET A 92 12.61 -5.72 -8.28
N ILE A 93 11.98 -4.59 -7.94
CA ILE A 93 12.67 -3.39 -7.45
C ILE A 93 13.48 -3.70 -6.18
N ALA A 94 12.93 -4.49 -5.27
CA ALA A 94 13.63 -4.93 -4.06
C ALA A 94 14.89 -5.78 -4.35
N THR A 95 14.98 -6.43 -5.51
CA THR A 95 16.20 -7.14 -5.93
C THR A 95 17.30 -6.19 -6.43
N ILE A 96 16.98 -4.94 -6.72
CA ILE A 96 17.88 -3.95 -7.31
C ILE A 96 18.29 -2.90 -6.27
N LEU A 97 17.34 -2.38 -5.50
CA LEU A 97 17.60 -1.37 -4.48
C LEU A 97 17.94 -2.04 -3.14
N LYS A 98 19.17 -1.85 -2.67
CA LYS A 98 19.74 -2.59 -1.52
C LYS A 98 20.14 -1.73 -0.33
N SER A 99 19.76 -0.45 -0.31
CA SER A 99 20.01 0.38 0.88
C SER A 99 19.23 -0.15 2.10
N ALA A 100 19.68 0.20 3.30
CA ALA A 100 18.98 -0.19 4.54
C ALA A 100 17.51 0.28 4.52
N ARG A 101 17.28 1.53 4.09
CA ARG A 101 15.93 2.08 3.90
C ARG A 101 15.12 1.35 2.83
N ALA A 102 15.71 1.02 1.70
CA ALA A 102 15.03 0.26 0.64
C ALA A 102 14.62 -1.14 1.11
N THR A 103 15.47 -1.78 1.93
CA THR A 103 15.18 -3.09 2.51
C THR A 103 14.02 -3.02 3.49
N GLU A 104 14.01 -2.02 4.38
CA GLU A 104 12.89 -1.78 5.29
C GLU A 104 11.58 -1.47 4.55
N ALA A 105 11.62 -0.57 3.56
CA ALA A 105 10.48 -0.27 2.70
C ALA A 105 9.96 -1.50 1.97
N THR A 106 10.85 -2.36 1.47
CA THR A 106 10.50 -3.63 0.84
C THR A 106 9.71 -4.52 1.80
N ILE A 107 10.22 -4.69 3.02
CA ILE A 107 9.56 -5.53 4.03
C ILE A 107 8.17 -4.96 4.33
N SER A 108 8.06 -3.67 4.63
CA SER A 108 6.76 -3.04 4.91
C SER A 108 5.78 -3.19 3.75
N ILE A 109 6.24 -3.05 2.50
CA ILE A 109 5.41 -3.26 1.30
C ILE A 109 4.94 -4.72 1.22
N ILE A 110 5.84 -5.69 1.36
CA ILE A 110 5.49 -7.12 1.29
C ILE A 110 4.43 -7.46 2.35
N GLU A 111 4.65 -7.05 3.59
CA GLU A 111 3.72 -7.29 4.70
C GLU A 111 2.35 -6.64 4.45
N THR A 112 2.34 -5.40 3.97
CA THR A 112 1.10 -4.67 3.61
C THR A 112 0.31 -5.44 2.55
N PHE A 113 0.94 -5.84 1.44
CA PHE A 113 0.25 -6.57 0.38
C PHE A 113 -0.18 -7.97 0.81
N ALA A 114 0.60 -8.65 1.66
CA ALA A 114 0.25 -9.96 2.21
C ALA A 114 -1.00 -9.87 3.09
N LYS A 115 -1.03 -8.93 4.03
CA LYS A 115 -2.16 -8.71 4.93
C LYS A 115 -3.41 -8.24 4.18
N LEU A 116 -3.28 -7.34 3.21
CA LEU A 116 -4.41 -6.95 2.34
C LEU A 116 -5.01 -8.14 1.58
N ARG A 117 -4.16 -9.08 1.12
CA ARG A 117 -4.62 -10.30 0.47
C ARG A 117 -5.34 -11.23 1.43
N GLU A 118 -4.83 -11.39 2.65
CA GLU A 118 -5.49 -12.20 3.68
C GLU A 118 -6.84 -11.62 4.06
N LEU A 119 -6.91 -10.30 4.29
CA LEU A 119 -8.15 -9.59 4.57
C LEU A 119 -9.15 -9.77 3.43
N SER A 120 -8.73 -9.55 2.18
CA SER A 120 -9.61 -9.73 1.01
C SER A 120 -10.11 -11.17 0.87
N ARG A 121 -9.29 -12.18 1.16
CA ARG A 121 -9.73 -13.59 1.14
C ARG A 121 -10.75 -13.89 2.22
N THR A 122 -10.50 -13.39 3.43
CA THR A 122 -11.39 -13.56 4.58
C THR A 122 -12.76 -12.94 4.27
N LEU A 123 -12.76 -11.73 3.69
CA LEU A 123 -13.97 -11.02 3.27
C LEU A 123 -14.71 -11.66 2.10
N ASN A 124 -14.00 -12.21 1.12
CA ASN A 124 -14.64 -12.89 -0.01
C ASN A 124 -15.32 -14.21 0.39
N ASN A 125 -14.92 -14.81 1.52
CA ASN A 125 -15.53 -16.03 2.04
C ASN A 125 -16.77 -15.77 2.92
N LEU A 126 -17.06 -14.50 3.28
CA LEU A 126 -18.23 -14.16 4.11
C LEU A 126 -19.59 -14.56 3.50
N PRO A 127 -19.86 -14.30 2.20
CA PRO A 127 -21.19 -14.55 1.62
C PRO A 127 -21.59 -16.03 1.60
N ASP A 128 -20.60 -16.93 1.52
CA ASP A 128 -20.82 -18.37 1.40
C ASP A 128 -20.67 -19.13 2.74
N ALA A 129 -20.35 -18.41 3.82
CA ALA A 129 -20.12 -18.95 5.15
C ALA A 129 -21.43 -19.07 5.97
N SER A 130 -21.52 -20.09 6.84
CA SER A 130 -22.61 -20.18 7.83
C SER A 130 -22.57 -19.02 8.82
N GLU A 131 -23.67 -18.73 9.54
CA GLU A 131 -23.72 -17.62 10.50
C GLU A 131 -22.59 -17.68 11.57
N GLU A 132 -22.26 -18.88 12.04
CA GLU A 132 -21.16 -19.11 12.99
C GLU A 132 -19.80 -18.80 12.35
N GLN A 133 -19.60 -19.21 11.10
CA GLN A 133 -18.38 -18.93 10.34
C GLN A 133 -18.27 -17.44 9.99
N GLN A 134 -19.37 -16.76 9.67
CA GLN A 134 -19.39 -15.33 9.43
C GLN A 134 -18.93 -14.56 10.67
N LYS A 135 -19.41 -14.93 11.85
CA LYS A 135 -18.97 -14.31 13.12
C LYS A 135 -17.47 -14.49 13.36
N SER A 136 -16.95 -15.71 13.14
CA SER A 136 -15.51 -16.00 13.26
C SER A 136 -14.66 -15.27 12.21
N LEU A 137 -15.14 -15.17 10.97
CA LEU A 137 -14.43 -14.43 9.91
C LEU A 137 -14.43 -12.92 10.16
N LEU A 138 -15.49 -12.37 10.75
CA LEU A 138 -15.55 -10.97 11.17
C LEU A 138 -14.56 -10.68 12.31
N GLU A 139 -14.51 -11.56 13.32
CA GLU A 139 -13.53 -11.47 14.41
C GLU A 139 -12.10 -11.53 13.88
N LYS A 140 -11.79 -12.55 13.06
CA LYS A 140 -10.49 -12.68 12.41
C LYS A 140 -10.14 -11.45 11.53
N SER A 141 -11.12 -10.88 10.83
CA SER A 141 -10.92 -9.66 10.04
C SER A 141 -10.59 -8.46 10.94
N GLY A 142 -11.21 -8.36 12.12
CA GLY A 142 -10.92 -7.34 13.13
C GLY A 142 -9.52 -7.48 13.74
N ASP A 143 -9.07 -8.70 14.01
CA ASP A 143 -7.74 -8.97 14.53
C ASP A 143 -6.66 -8.64 13.49
N LEU A 144 -6.83 -9.09 12.25
CA LEU A 144 -5.94 -8.74 11.14
C LEU A 144 -5.85 -7.23 10.93
N PHE A 145 -6.97 -6.52 11.13
CA PHE A 145 -7.01 -5.06 11.07
C PHE A 145 -6.26 -4.41 12.22
N THR A 146 -6.36 -4.95 13.42
CA THR A 146 -5.62 -4.44 14.59
C THR A 146 -4.12 -4.66 14.42
N ASP A 147 -3.72 -5.86 13.97
CA ASP A 147 -2.32 -6.19 13.63
C ASP A 147 -1.74 -5.33 12.50
N LEU A 148 -2.61 -4.80 11.63
CA LEU A 148 -2.22 -3.87 10.58
C LEU A 148 -1.83 -2.50 11.15
N LEU A 149 -2.54 -2.04 12.18
CA LEU A 149 -2.35 -0.73 12.80
C LEU A 149 -1.26 -0.75 13.90
N ASP A 150 -1.24 -1.78 14.74
CA ASP A 150 -0.41 -1.79 15.94
C ASP A 150 1.10 -1.88 15.65
N ASN A 151 1.49 -2.46 14.52
CA ASN A 151 2.91 -2.67 14.19
C ASN A 151 3.66 -1.38 13.78
N ASN A 152 2.99 -0.23 13.67
CA ASN A 152 3.59 0.96 13.04
C ASN A 152 3.25 2.32 13.65
N LEU A 153 2.43 2.38 14.71
CA LEU A 153 2.07 3.64 15.35
C LEU A 153 3.12 4.04 16.40
N GLN A 154 4.17 4.76 15.97
CA GLN A 154 4.99 5.53 16.91
C GLN A 154 4.10 6.55 17.64
N ALA A 155 4.21 6.54 18.97
CA ALA A 155 3.35 7.29 19.89
C ALA A 155 3.22 8.76 19.47
N THR A 156 2.00 9.15 19.09
CA THR A 156 1.55 10.54 19.05
C THR A 156 0.17 10.57 19.72
N ASP A 157 -0.10 11.59 20.55
CA ASP A 157 -1.29 11.73 21.43
C ASP A 157 -2.63 11.97 20.68
N SER A 158 -2.77 11.47 19.45
CA SER A 158 -3.95 11.71 18.61
C SER A 158 -4.86 10.50 18.52
N GLU A 159 -6.14 10.67 18.88
CA GLU A 159 -7.19 9.70 18.53
C GLU A 159 -7.29 9.63 17.00
N THR A 160 -6.94 8.47 16.42
CA THR A 160 -6.97 8.25 14.97
C THR A 160 -8.16 7.35 14.64
N THR A 161 -9.02 7.82 13.73
CA THR A 161 -10.13 7.04 13.20
C THR A 161 -9.82 6.65 11.77
N ILE A 162 -9.75 5.35 11.51
CA ILE A 162 -9.46 4.81 10.19
C ILE A 162 -10.73 4.15 9.67
N GLU A 163 -11.21 4.65 8.52
CA GLU A 163 -12.39 4.12 7.84
C GLU A 163 -11.96 3.41 6.56
N LEU A 164 -12.13 2.09 6.53
CA LEU A 164 -11.98 1.31 5.30
C LEU A 164 -13.37 1.02 4.71
N ASN A 165 -13.59 1.51 3.49
CA ASN A 165 -14.72 1.09 2.67
C ASN A 165 -14.34 -0.19 1.90
N LEU A 166 -14.54 -1.33 2.55
CA LEU A 166 -14.51 -2.62 1.86
C LEU A 166 -15.92 -2.85 1.30
N ALA A 167 -16.03 -3.36 0.07
CA ALA A 167 -17.31 -3.47 -0.66
C ALA A 167 -18.45 -4.17 0.11
N VAL A 168 -18.12 -4.87 1.22
CA VAL A 168 -19.03 -5.63 2.06
C VAL A 168 -19.11 -5.11 3.51
N LEU A 169 -18.19 -4.26 3.98
CA LEU A 169 -18.09 -3.81 5.38
C LEU A 169 -17.44 -2.43 5.51
N LYS A 170 -18.00 -1.58 6.39
CA LYS A 170 -17.37 -0.36 6.87
C LYS A 170 -16.73 -0.64 8.23
N VAL A 171 -15.41 -0.75 8.27
CA VAL A 171 -14.67 -0.95 9.53
C VAL A 171 -14.27 0.42 10.07
N LYS A 172 -14.66 0.72 11.31
CA LYS A 172 -14.24 1.89 12.06
C LYS A 172 -13.43 1.42 13.26
N HIS A 173 -12.13 1.67 13.24
CA HIS A 173 -11.29 1.46 14.41
C HIS A 173 -10.92 2.81 15.01
N THR A 174 -11.00 2.91 16.33
CA THR A 174 -10.65 4.11 17.08
C THR A 174 -9.61 3.70 18.11
N VAL A 175 -8.36 4.07 17.86
CA VAL A 175 -7.27 3.85 18.81
C VAL A 175 -7.34 4.93 19.90
N LYS A 176 -7.55 4.52 21.16
CA LYS A 176 -7.42 5.40 22.33
C LYS A 176 -6.24 4.94 23.18
N ARG A 177 -5.12 5.67 23.16
CA ARG A 177 -3.99 5.40 24.07
C ARG A 177 -4.12 6.26 25.33
N LYS A 178 -4.05 5.62 26.50
CA LYS A 178 -3.84 6.31 27.77
C LYS A 178 -2.34 6.57 27.92
N ALA A 179 -1.98 7.79 28.30
CA ALA A 179 -0.61 8.09 28.70
C ALA A 179 -0.26 7.27 29.95
N ASP A 180 0.68 6.35 29.83
CA ASP A 180 1.42 5.88 30.99
C ASP A 180 2.25 7.06 31.48
N LYS A 181 1.86 7.60 32.64
CA LYS A 181 2.66 8.59 33.36
C LYS A 181 3.82 7.87 34.01
N GLU A 182 5.03 8.09 33.49
CA GLU A 182 6.26 8.05 34.29
C GLU A 182 6.92 9.42 34.30
#